data_AF-A0A5B8LTH0-F1
#
_entry.id   AF-A0A5B8LTH0-F1
#
_cell.length_a   1.000
_cell.length_b   1.000
_cell.length_c   1.000
_cell.angle_alpha   90.00
_cell.angle_beta   90.00
_cell.angle_gamma   90.00
#
_symmetry.space_group_name_H-M   'P 1'
#
loop_
_entity.id
_entity.type
_entity.pdbx_description
1 polymer ?
#
loop_
_entity_poly.entity_id
_entity_poly.type
_entity_poly.pdbx_seq_one_letter_code
_entity_poly.pdbx_strand_id
1 'polypeptide(L)'
;MSRGGWRMLFAMKTWWRIGVVLLSMSFVGLAPAQAAGEVALLESYIGNWQGEGALVGGDRPEPFRCRLTIAKGNQAKVNYTGRCALVNATLSISGTIAFNETARRYEAAMSSNAGFTGLAIGQERGGQISFDLREQQKDRGGSDVRIGSRILLVNGNITVDFEVEFNNSGNVLTASVPFAQ
;
A
#
# COMPACT_ATOMS: atom_id res chain seq x y z
N MET A 1 83.81 26.52 -10.75
CA MET A 1 84.74 27.61 -10.36
C MET A 1 84.09 28.93 -10.79
N SER A 2 83.93 29.88 -9.85
CA SER A 2 83.38 31.25 -9.98
C SER A 2 81.91 31.40 -10.41
N ARG A 3 81.03 31.89 -9.51
CA ARG A 3 80.75 33.33 -9.21
C ARG A 3 80.07 34.00 -10.41
N GLY A 4 78.92 34.65 -10.33
CA GLY A 4 78.14 35.21 -9.23
C GLY A 4 77.19 36.25 -9.86
N GLY A 5 76.27 36.83 -9.09
CA GLY A 5 75.50 37.98 -9.56
C GLY A 5 74.07 37.99 -9.04
N TRP A 6 73.84 38.85 -8.05
CA TRP A 6 72.64 38.97 -7.25
C TRP A 6 71.92 40.27 -7.64
N ARG A 7 70.60 40.32 -7.36
CA ARG A 7 69.75 41.52 -7.19
C ARG A 7 69.40 42.29 -8.48
N MET A 8 68.24 42.91 -8.63
CA MET A 8 66.93 42.99 -7.97
C MET A 8 66.17 44.05 -8.81
N LEU A 9 64.84 44.12 -8.67
CA LEU A 9 64.00 45.32 -8.82
C LEU A 9 63.17 45.49 -10.11
N PHE A 10 61.86 45.48 -9.85
CA PHE A 10 60.78 46.32 -10.39
C PHE A 10 60.40 46.21 -11.87
N ALA A 11 59.24 45.60 -12.10
CA ALA A 11 58.14 46.26 -12.81
C ALA A 11 56.81 45.59 -12.44
N MET A 12 56.14 46.13 -11.42
CA MET A 12 54.76 45.81 -11.12
C MET A 12 53.89 46.49 -12.19
N LYS A 13 53.35 45.73 -13.13
CA LYS A 13 52.48 46.23 -14.20
C LYS A 13 51.13 45.51 -14.17
N THR A 14 50.23 46.10 -13.38
CA THR A 14 48.91 46.56 -13.83
C THR A 14 48.12 45.61 -14.74
N TRP A 15 47.13 44.96 -14.11
CA TRP A 15 45.76 44.73 -14.62
C TRP A 15 45.54 43.59 -15.61
N TRP A 16 44.94 42.50 -15.13
CA TRP A 16 43.69 42.02 -15.73
C TRP A 16 42.82 41.29 -14.69
N ARG A 17 41.68 41.89 -14.40
CA ARG A 17 40.55 41.26 -13.74
C ARG A 17 39.85 40.36 -14.76
N ILE A 18 39.80 39.05 -14.53
CA ILE A 18 38.71 38.19 -15.02
C ILE A 18 38.37 37.23 -13.89
N GLY A 19 37.40 37.65 -13.07
CA GLY A 19 36.72 36.75 -12.15
C GLY A 19 35.70 35.93 -12.93
N VAL A 20 35.97 34.65 -13.13
CA VAL A 20 34.96 33.69 -13.59
C VAL A 20 34.14 33.31 -12.35
N VAL A 21 33.01 33.98 -12.17
CA VAL A 21 31.99 33.54 -11.21
C VAL A 21 31.30 32.33 -11.85
N LEU A 22 31.74 31.14 -11.46
CA LEU A 22 31.02 29.89 -11.71
C LEU A 22 29.70 29.95 -10.95
N LEU A 23 28.63 30.33 -11.66
CA LEU A 23 27.26 30.23 -11.17
C LEU A 23 26.90 28.74 -11.10
N SER A 24 27.18 28.11 -9.96
CA SER A 24 26.70 26.78 -9.62
C SER A 24 25.17 26.85 -9.47
N MET A 25 24.48 26.56 -10.58
CA MET A 25 23.03 26.46 -10.61
C MET A 25 22.64 25.17 -9.88
N SER A 26 22.40 25.31 -8.57
CA SER A 26 21.87 24.24 -7.73
C SER A 26 20.49 23.86 -8.26
N PHE A 27 20.42 22.78 -9.04
CA PHE A 27 19.16 22.08 -9.29
C PHE A 27 18.67 21.57 -7.94
N VAL A 28 17.77 22.33 -7.31
CA VAL A 28 16.96 21.84 -6.20
C VAL A 28 16.10 20.74 -6.78
N GLY A 29 16.47 19.48 -6.49
CA GLY A 29 15.67 18.33 -6.88
C GLY A 29 14.29 18.45 -6.26
N LEU A 30 13.30 18.81 -7.08
CA LEU A 30 11.90 18.63 -6.77
C LEU A 30 11.70 17.11 -6.63
N ALA A 31 11.69 16.61 -5.40
CA ALA A 31 11.17 15.27 -5.14
C ALA A 31 9.74 15.19 -5.72
N PRO A 32 9.35 14.04 -6.28
CA PRO A 32 8.07 13.92 -6.98
C PRO A 32 6.92 14.13 -5.99
N ALA A 33 6.24 15.26 -6.09
CA ALA A 33 5.09 15.60 -5.23
C ALA A 33 3.91 14.65 -5.42
N GLN A 34 3.88 13.86 -6.49
CA GLN A 34 2.83 12.88 -6.77
C GLN A 34 2.80 11.81 -5.68
N ALA A 35 3.91 11.09 -5.49
CA ALA A 35 4.02 10.00 -4.51
C ALA A 35 3.62 10.41 -3.08
N ALA A 36 3.90 11.67 -2.70
CA ALA A 36 3.53 12.19 -1.39
C ALA A 36 2.00 12.22 -1.17
N GLY A 37 1.22 12.56 -2.20
CA GLY A 37 -0.24 12.55 -2.15
C GLY A 37 -0.82 11.15 -2.07
N GLU A 38 -0.25 10.20 -2.84
CA GLU A 38 -0.74 8.83 -2.85
C GLU A 38 -0.48 8.10 -1.53
N VAL A 39 0.67 8.37 -0.89
CA VAL A 39 0.98 7.87 0.45
C VAL A 39 0.11 8.54 1.50
N ALA A 40 -0.11 9.86 1.42
CA ALA A 40 -0.99 10.57 2.34
C ALA A 40 -2.43 10.04 2.30
N LEU A 41 -2.92 9.63 1.12
CA LEU A 41 -4.21 8.96 0.99
C LEU A 41 -4.25 7.63 1.76
N LEU A 42 -3.20 6.80 1.68
CA LEU A 42 -3.17 5.56 2.47
C LEU A 42 -3.09 5.85 3.97
N GLU A 43 -2.29 6.84 4.36
CA GLU A 43 -2.14 7.25 5.76
C GLU A 43 -3.44 7.82 6.34
N SER A 44 -4.34 8.39 5.53
CA SER A 44 -5.65 8.87 6.02
C SER A 44 -6.56 7.76 6.54
N TYR A 45 -6.28 6.49 6.21
CA TYR A 45 -7.03 5.33 6.72
C TYR A 45 -6.44 4.74 8.01
N ILE A 46 -5.33 5.28 8.53
CA ILE A 46 -4.72 4.80 9.78
C ILE A 46 -5.71 4.96 10.93
N GLY A 47 -5.93 3.88 11.68
CA GLY A 47 -6.90 3.87 12.75
C GLY A 47 -7.36 2.47 13.14
N ASN A 48 -8.31 2.44 14.08
CA ASN A 48 -9.06 1.25 14.44
C ASN A 48 -10.44 1.36 13.84
N TRP A 49 -10.95 0.26 13.33
CA TRP A 49 -12.17 0.19 12.55
C TRP A 49 -13.00 -1.00 13.01
N GLN A 50 -14.31 -0.85 12.98
CA GLN A 50 -15.27 -1.90 13.29
C GLN A 50 -16.32 -1.96 12.20
N GLY A 51 -16.72 -3.16 11.82
CA GLY A 51 -17.71 -3.37 10.78
C GLY A 51 -18.56 -4.59 11.08
N GLU A 52 -19.80 -4.56 10.61
CA GLU A 52 -20.73 -5.68 10.75
C GLU A 52 -21.42 -5.95 9.41
N GLY A 53 -21.59 -7.23 9.12
CA GLY A 53 -22.33 -7.71 7.96
C GLY A 53 -22.98 -9.05 8.27
N ALA A 54 -23.41 -9.74 7.21
CA ALA A 54 -23.91 -11.10 7.30
C ALA A 54 -23.20 -11.98 6.29
N LEU A 55 -22.84 -13.20 6.71
CA LEU A 55 -22.42 -14.26 5.81
C LEU A 55 -23.67 -14.90 5.21
N VAL A 56 -23.79 -14.86 3.89
CA VAL A 56 -24.94 -15.38 3.14
C VAL A 56 -24.49 -16.48 2.18
N GLY A 57 -25.40 -17.38 1.82
CA GLY A 57 -25.12 -18.56 0.96
C GLY A 57 -25.16 -19.90 1.68
N GLY A 58 -25.33 -19.91 3.01
CA GLY A 58 -25.72 -21.09 3.79
C GLY A 58 -27.24 -21.17 3.99
N ASP A 59 -27.69 -22.08 4.86
CA ASP A 59 -29.12 -22.30 5.14
C ASP A 59 -29.87 -21.04 5.62
N ARG A 60 -29.16 -20.17 6.34
CA ARG A 60 -29.64 -18.87 6.81
C ARG A 60 -28.49 -17.86 6.91
N PRO A 61 -28.76 -16.55 6.79
CA PRO A 61 -27.75 -15.53 7.05
C PRO A 61 -27.18 -15.62 8.46
N GLU A 62 -25.85 -15.57 8.58
CA GLU A 62 -25.15 -15.62 9.86
C GLU A 62 -24.46 -14.29 10.18
N PRO A 63 -24.47 -13.81 11.43
CA PRO A 63 -23.76 -12.59 11.80
C PRO A 63 -22.25 -12.69 11.51
N PHE A 64 -21.69 -11.63 10.91
CA PHE A 64 -20.27 -11.55 10.55
C PHE A 64 -19.71 -10.19 11.02
N ARG A 65 -19.00 -10.18 12.15
CA ARG A 65 -18.50 -8.95 12.79
C ARG A 65 -16.99 -8.86 12.69
N CYS A 66 -16.46 -7.74 12.25
CA CYS A 66 -15.04 -7.54 12.03
C CYS A 66 -14.48 -6.37 12.83
N ARG A 67 -13.23 -6.52 13.27
CA ARG A 67 -12.37 -5.40 13.70
C ARG A 67 -11.17 -5.34 12.77
N LEU A 68 -10.72 -4.14 12.46
CA LEU A 68 -9.59 -3.88 11.58
C LEU A 68 -8.72 -2.78 12.20
N THR A 69 -7.42 -2.98 12.24
CA THR A 69 -6.46 -1.94 12.61
C THR A 69 -5.59 -1.66 11.39
N ILE A 70 -5.46 -0.39 11.03
CA ILE A 70 -4.55 0.09 9.99
C ILE A 70 -3.48 0.92 10.68
N ALA A 71 -2.22 0.57 10.44
CA ALA A 71 -1.07 1.22 11.02
C ALA A 71 -0.06 1.57 9.92
N LYS A 72 0.77 2.58 10.21
CA LYS A 72 1.89 2.93 9.33
C LYS A 72 2.84 1.74 9.19
N GLY A 73 3.20 1.41 7.95
CA GLY A 73 4.23 0.43 7.65
C GLY A 73 5.62 1.06 7.58
N ASN A 74 6.61 0.30 7.12
CA ASN A 74 7.88 0.88 6.74
C ASN A 74 7.74 1.59 5.38
N GLN A 75 8.38 2.74 5.17
CA GLN A 75 8.33 3.46 3.88
C GLN A 75 6.89 3.91 3.48
N ALA A 76 6.62 3.98 2.18
CA ALA A 76 5.37 4.39 1.52
C ALA A 76 4.27 3.30 1.55
N LYS A 77 3.97 2.74 2.73
CA LYS A 77 2.93 1.71 2.88
C LYS A 77 2.22 1.76 4.23
N VAL A 78 1.02 1.18 4.27
CA VAL A 78 0.28 0.88 5.48
C VAL A 78 0.15 -0.62 5.65
N ASN A 79 0.17 -1.08 6.91
CA ASN A 79 -0.12 -2.45 7.28
C ASN A 79 -1.51 -2.51 7.89
N TYR A 80 -2.22 -3.60 7.67
CA TYR A 80 -3.52 -3.82 8.28
C TYR A 80 -3.62 -5.20 8.91
N THR A 81 -4.36 -5.29 10.01
CA THR A 81 -4.70 -6.54 10.69
C THR A 81 -6.19 -6.57 10.96
N GLY A 82 -6.84 -7.64 10.51
CA GLY A 82 -8.28 -7.84 10.64
C GLY A 82 -8.60 -9.08 11.49
N ARG A 83 -9.71 -9.03 12.21
CA ARG A 83 -10.30 -10.19 12.87
C ARG A 83 -11.81 -10.16 12.69
N CYS A 84 -12.36 -11.18 12.05
CA CYS A 84 -13.80 -11.36 11.88
C CYS A 84 -14.29 -12.58 12.69
N ALA A 85 -15.37 -12.38 13.45
CA ALA A 85 -16.05 -13.41 14.21
C ALA A 85 -17.18 -14.01 13.37
N LEU A 86 -17.17 -15.33 13.25
CA LEU A 86 -18.24 -16.17 12.74
C LEU A 86 -18.90 -16.91 13.91
N VAL A 87 -20.05 -17.54 13.69
CA VAL A 87 -20.79 -18.28 14.75
C VAL A 87 -19.90 -19.32 15.44
N ASN A 88 -19.09 -20.05 14.67
CA ASN A 88 -18.27 -21.16 15.18
C ASN A 88 -16.76 -21.00 14.92
N ALA A 89 -16.31 -19.84 14.46
CA ALA A 89 -14.92 -19.65 14.05
C ALA A 89 -14.46 -18.18 14.12
N THR A 90 -13.15 -17.97 14.00
CA THR A 90 -12.56 -16.64 13.84
C THR A 90 -11.63 -16.61 12.65
N LEU A 91 -11.87 -15.68 11.74
CA LEU A 91 -10.99 -15.37 10.62
C LEU A 91 -10.03 -14.26 11.05
N SER A 92 -8.73 -14.53 11.01
CA SER A 92 -7.68 -13.54 11.27
C SER A 92 -6.94 -13.25 9.97
N ILE A 93 -6.77 -11.96 9.67
CA ILE A 93 -6.23 -11.45 8.40
C ILE A 93 -5.09 -10.50 8.71
N SER A 94 -4.05 -10.54 7.90
CA SER A 94 -3.01 -9.51 7.88
C SER A 94 -2.66 -9.14 6.45
N GLY A 95 -2.20 -7.92 6.26
CA GLY A 95 -1.78 -7.48 4.93
C GLY A 95 -1.15 -6.11 4.92
N THR A 96 -0.87 -5.66 3.71
CA THR A 96 -0.17 -4.42 3.42
C THR A 96 -0.77 -3.79 2.17
N ILE A 97 -0.92 -2.47 2.18
CA ILE A 97 -1.23 -1.67 0.98
C ILE A 97 -0.10 -0.67 0.80
N ALA A 98 0.45 -0.59 -0.41
CA ALA A 98 1.55 0.29 -0.76
C ALA A 98 1.26 1.05 -2.06
N PHE A 99 1.87 2.22 -2.22
CA PHE A 99 1.98 2.87 -3.53
C PHE A 99 3.34 2.52 -4.15
N ASN A 100 3.32 1.95 -5.34
CA ASN A 100 4.52 1.64 -6.11
C ASN A 100 4.83 2.83 -7.03
N GLU A 101 5.80 3.67 -6.62
CA GLU A 101 6.17 4.88 -7.36
C GLU A 101 6.67 4.59 -8.79
N THR A 102 7.43 3.51 -8.96
CA THR A 102 7.99 3.11 -10.27
C THR A 102 6.89 2.72 -11.24
N ALA A 103 5.89 1.98 -10.77
CA ALA A 103 4.75 1.53 -11.57
C ALA A 103 3.57 2.51 -11.56
N ARG A 104 3.62 3.57 -10.74
CA ARG A 104 2.56 4.54 -10.44
C ARG A 104 1.20 3.89 -10.21
N ARG A 105 1.14 2.97 -9.24
CA ARG A 105 -0.10 2.25 -8.90
C ARG A 105 -0.10 1.78 -7.45
N TYR A 106 -1.28 1.57 -6.91
CA TYR A 106 -1.46 0.90 -5.62
C TYR A 106 -1.33 -0.61 -5.75
N GLU A 107 -0.77 -1.26 -4.74
CA GLU A 107 -0.62 -2.70 -4.65
C GLU A 107 -1.01 -3.16 -3.24
N ALA A 108 -1.76 -4.25 -3.16
CA ALA A 108 -2.20 -4.85 -1.90
C ALA A 108 -1.77 -6.31 -1.81
N ALA A 109 -1.40 -6.73 -0.61
CA ALA A 109 -1.09 -8.11 -0.26
C ALA A 109 -1.86 -8.51 1.00
N MET A 110 -2.41 -9.72 1.03
CA MET A 110 -3.17 -10.24 2.16
C MET A 110 -2.78 -11.70 2.45
N SER A 111 -2.86 -12.08 3.72
CA SER A 111 -2.91 -13.48 4.15
C SER A 111 -3.94 -13.69 5.26
N SER A 112 -4.38 -14.93 5.46
CA SER A 112 -5.29 -15.29 6.56
C SER A 112 -4.92 -16.62 7.23
N ASN A 113 -5.46 -16.85 8.42
CA ASN A 113 -5.36 -18.14 9.12
C ASN A 113 -6.17 -19.28 8.45
N ALA A 114 -6.93 -18.99 7.39
CA ALA A 114 -7.64 -19.97 6.58
C ALA A 114 -6.83 -20.46 5.37
N GLY A 115 -5.55 -20.09 5.26
CA GLY A 115 -4.67 -20.49 4.16
C GLY A 115 -4.79 -19.63 2.90
N PHE A 116 -5.64 -18.59 2.92
CA PHE A 116 -5.69 -17.61 1.83
C PHE A 116 -4.45 -16.71 1.84
N THR A 117 -3.83 -16.54 0.68
CA THR A 117 -2.88 -15.48 0.38
C THR A 117 -3.29 -14.82 -0.93
N GLY A 118 -3.20 -13.50 -1.05
CA GLY A 118 -3.58 -12.82 -2.29
C GLY A 118 -2.74 -11.57 -2.54
N LEU A 119 -2.59 -11.25 -3.82
CA LEU A 119 -1.99 -10.00 -4.32
C LEU A 119 -2.99 -9.32 -5.24
N ALA A 120 -3.08 -7.99 -5.20
CA ALA A 120 -3.94 -7.22 -6.09
C ALA A 120 -3.30 -5.89 -6.49
N ILE A 121 -3.55 -5.49 -7.75
CA ILE A 121 -3.25 -4.15 -8.24
C ILE A 121 -4.50 -3.30 -8.04
N GLY A 122 -4.36 -2.18 -7.35
CA GLY A 122 -5.43 -1.22 -7.10
C GLY A 122 -5.96 -0.64 -8.40
N GLN A 123 -7.29 -0.60 -8.52
CA GLN A 123 -8.00 0.02 -9.63
C GLN A 123 -8.61 1.34 -9.15
N GLU A 124 -8.16 2.45 -9.72
CA GLU A 124 -8.62 3.79 -9.36
C GLU A 124 -9.71 4.26 -10.33
N ARG A 125 -10.90 4.59 -9.81
CA ARG A 125 -12.00 5.17 -10.60
C ARG A 125 -12.82 6.13 -9.75
N GLY A 126 -12.95 7.38 -10.19
CA GLY A 126 -13.87 8.34 -9.57
C GLY A 126 -13.61 8.62 -8.08
N GLY A 127 -12.34 8.61 -7.63
CA GLY A 127 -11.99 8.83 -6.22
C GLY A 127 -12.10 7.59 -5.33
N GLN A 128 -12.38 6.42 -5.92
CA GLN A 128 -12.38 5.12 -5.25
C GLN A 128 -11.18 4.30 -5.69
N ILE A 129 -10.62 3.53 -4.76
CA ILE A 129 -9.62 2.50 -5.03
C ILE A 129 -10.21 1.13 -4.67
N SER A 130 -10.19 0.19 -5.61
CA SER A 130 -10.57 -1.20 -5.32
C SER A 130 -9.40 -2.17 -5.51
N PHE A 131 -9.28 -3.12 -4.60
CA PHE A 131 -8.31 -4.22 -4.66
C PHE A 131 -9.07 -5.54 -4.69
N ASP A 132 -9.06 -6.23 -5.84
CA ASP A 132 -9.70 -7.54 -5.99
C ASP A 132 -8.63 -8.64 -5.79
N LEU A 133 -8.58 -9.23 -4.60
CA LEU A 133 -7.69 -10.34 -4.24
C LEU A 133 -8.38 -11.67 -4.50
N ARG A 134 -7.73 -12.58 -5.22
CA ARG A 134 -8.27 -13.91 -5.55
C ARG A 134 -7.17 -14.96 -5.47
N GLU A 135 -7.50 -16.12 -4.93
CA GLU A 135 -6.59 -17.27 -4.84
C GLU A 135 -7.38 -18.58 -4.97
N GLN A 136 -6.74 -19.60 -5.56
CA GLN A 136 -7.28 -20.96 -5.57
C GLN A 136 -6.61 -21.76 -4.45
N GLN A 137 -7.41 -22.41 -3.62
CA GLN A 137 -6.96 -23.21 -2.48
C GLN A 137 -7.65 -24.59 -2.50
N LYS A 138 -7.16 -25.52 -1.69
CA LYS A 138 -7.88 -26.77 -1.39
C LYS A 138 -8.49 -26.67 0.00
N ASP A 139 -9.75 -27.09 0.14
CA ASP A 139 -10.39 -27.21 1.45
C ASP A 139 -9.86 -28.40 2.25
N ARG A 140 -10.37 -28.57 3.48
CA ARG A 140 -10.00 -29.69 4.36
C ARG A 140 -10.36 -31.06 3.80
N GLY A 141 -11.31 -31.14 2.87
CA GLY A 141 -11.70 -32.36 2.16
C GLY A 141 -10.88 -32.60 0.88
N GLY A 142 -9.94 -31.71 0.54
CA GLY A 142 -9.14 -31.77 -0.68
C GLY A 142 -9.85 -31.25 -1.94
N SER A 143 -11.04 -30.67 -1.80
CA SER A 143 -11.79 -30.06 -2.91
C SER A 143 -11.25 -28.67 -3.19
N ASP A 144 -11.21 -28.28 -4.47
CA ASP A 144 -10.80 -26.94 -4.84
C ASP A 144 -11.83 -25.90 -4.37
N VAL A 145 -11.35 -24.83 -3.76
CA VAL A 145 -12.12 -23.70 -3.25
C VAL A 145 -11.48 -22.42 -3.77
N ARG A 146 -12.31 -21.51 -4.27
CA ARG A 146 -11.87 -20.17 -4.66
C ARG A 146 -12.20 -19.20 -3.54
N ILE A 147 -11.18 -18.60 -2.96
CA ILE A 147 -11.34 -17.57 -1.93
C ILE A 147 -11.03 -16.22 -2.56
N GLY A 148 -11.93 -15.28 -2.36
CA GLY A 148 -11.83 -13.91 -2.86
C GLY A 148 -12.06 -12.89 -1.75
N SER A 149 -11.40 -11.75 -1.88
CA SER A 149 -11.73 -10.56 -1.12
C SER A 149 -11.62 -9.33 -2.01
N ARG A 150 -12.53 -8.39 -1.85
CA ARG A 150 -12.47 -7.07 -2.48
C ARG A 150 -12.39 -6.01 -1.41
N ILE A 151 -11.31 -5.24 -1.40
CA ILE A 151 -11.18 -4.06 -0.53
C ILE A 151 -11.58 -2.82 -1.32
N LEU A 152 -12.45 -2.01 -0.74
CA LEU A 152 -12.91 -0.74 -1.29
C LEU A 152 -12.50 0.41 -0.38
N LEU A 153 -11.77 1.37 -0.92
CA LEU A 153 -11.42 2.62 -0.26
C LEU A 153 -12.14 3.77 -0.99
N VAL A 154 -13.03 4.47 -0.31
CA VAL A 154 -13.79 5.57 -0.90
C VAL A 154 -14.14 6.62 0.15
N ASN A 155 -13.71 7.87 -0.08
CA ASN A 155 -14.03 9.01 0.78
C ASN A 155 -13.78 8.76 2.29
N GLY A 156 -12.67 8.08 2.63
CA GLY A 156 -12.33 7.75 4.01
C GLY A 156 -13.12 6.57 4.60
N ASN A 157 -14.00 5.93 3.82
CA ASN A 157 -14.69 4.70 4.23
C ASN A 157 -14.00 3.47 3.66
N ILE A 158 -14.11 2.38 4.41
CA ILE A 158 -13.60 1.07 4.01
C ILE A 158 -14.78 0.12 3.89
N THR A 159 -14.87 -0.59 2.78
CA THR A 159 -15.76 -1.77 2.65
C THR A 159 -14.92 -2.96 2.23
N VAL A 160 -15.17 -4.11 2.85
CA VAL A 160 -14.51 -5.36 2.45
C VAL A 160 -15.59 -6.37 2.11
N ASP A 161 -15.55 -6.84 0.87
CA ASP A 161 -16.36 -7.98 0.43
C ASP A 161 -15.51 -9.25 0.52
N PHE A 162 -16.13 -10.32 0.97
CA PHE A 162 -15.56 -11.65 1.08
C PHE A 162 -16.37 -12.61 0.22
N GLU A 163 -15.69 -13.54 -0.44
CA GLU A 163 -16.32 -14.56 -1.26
C GLU A 163 -15.58 -15.90 -1.09
N VAL A 164 -16.33 -16.98 -0.93
CA VAL A 164 -15.82 -18.35 -0.94
C VAL A 164 -16.71 -19.17 -1.85
N GLU A 165 -16.16 -19.67 -2.96
CA GLU A 165 -16.85 -20.57 -3.87
C GLU A 165 -16.30 -22.00 -3.69
N PHE A 166 -17.20 -22.95 -3.49
CA PHE A 166 -16.88 -24.37 -3.38
C PHE A 166 -17.03 -25.04 -4.74
N ASN A 167 -15.92 -25.38 -5.41
CA ASN A 167 -15.95 -25.85 -6.80
C ASN A 167 -16.71 -27.18 -6.99
N ASN A 168 -16.82 -27.98 -5.93
CA ASN A 168 -17.52 -29.27 -5.96
C ASN A 168 -19.05 -29.14 -5.99
N SER A 169 -19.60 -28.05 -5.47
CA SER A 169 -21.05 -27.82 -5.32
C SER A 169 -21.53 -26.60 -6.09
N GLY A 170 -20.63 -25.67 -6.45
CA GLY A 170 -20.97 -24.37 -7.01
C GLY A 170 -21.55 -23.40 -5.99
N ASN A 171 -21.63 -23.79 -4.71
CA ASN A 171 -22.14 -22.92 -3.66
C ASN A 171 -21.18 -21.76 -3.41
N VAL A 172 -21.73 -20.56 -3.24
CA VAL A 172 -20.97 -19.34 -2.98
C VAL A 172 -21.41 -18.75 -1.65
N LEU A 173 -20.46 -18.60 -0.73
CA LEU A 173 -20.64 -17.82 0.49
C LEU A 173 -20.11 -16.41 0.26
N THR A 174 -20.88 -15.40 0.64
CA THR A 174 -20.45 -13.99 0.54
C THR A 174 -20.73 -13.23 1.83
N ALA A 175 -19.93 -12.20 2.08
CA ALA A 175 -20.20 -11.21 3.11
C ALA A 175 -19.71 -9.84 2.63
N SER A 176 -20.46 -8.77 2.93
CA SER A 176 -20.01 -7.39 2.73
C SER A 176 -19.96 -6.70 4.08
N VAL A 177 -18.82 -6.07 4.37
CA VAL A 177 -18.54 -5.46 5.67
C VAL A 177 -18.16 -3.99 5.47
N PRO A 178 -19.09 -3.05 5.67
CA PRO A 178 -18.75 -1.65 5.80
C PRO A 178 -18.09 -1.41 7.17
N PHE A 179 -16.96 -0.72 7.19
CA PHE A 179 -16.24 -0.36 8.39
C PHE A 179 -16.45 1.12 8.73
N ALA A 180 -16.61 1.39 10.02
CA ALA A 180 -16.58 2.71 10.61
C ALA A 180 -15.43 2.79 11.64
N GLN A 181 -14.83 3.97 11.75
CA GLN A 181 -13.70 4.24 12.65
C GLN A 181 -14.17 4.49 14.09
#